data_AF-A0A7Z0WQP4-F1
#
_entry.id   AF-A0A7Z0WQP4-F1
#
_cell.length_a   1.000
_cell.length_b   1.000
_cell.length_c   1.000
_cell.angle_alpha   90.00
_cell.angle_beta   90.00
_cell.angle_gamma   90.00
#
_symmetry.space_group_name_H-M   'P 1'
#
loop_
_entity.id
_entity.type
_entity.pdbx_description
1 polymer ?
#
loop_
_entity_poly.entity_id
_entity_poly.type
_entity_poly.pdbx_seq_one_letter_code
_entity_poly.pdbx_strand_id
1 'polypeptide(L)'
;MSLLRFITCGSVDDGKSTLIGRLLYDTRQLHADQLATLAADSKHRGSELDLSLLVDGLLAEREQGITIDVAYRYFATEARTFIVADTPGHEQYTRNMVTGASTADAAVILLDARKGMLRQTRRHSHIVSLLGIRRVVLAVNKIDLVGYDQKTFEDIAAEYRTFATGIGIDEVACVPVSALDGSNVVTPATTMPWYDGPTLLDWLERVDAEDLRRDAAFRMIVQWVNRPGPDFRGLSGSILGGTVRVGDTVRVYPGEQRTTIERLVTFDGDLDEAGAGQSVTAVLADDLDVSRGAVLTGGDDPSVADACQADLIWMGEQEMLPGRRYLAKIGARTVGLTVEAPRHRVDVDTGAHLAAKTLHLNEIGVANVHFDQPIAMDPYRDNRDLGGFIIIDRLTNATVGAGLVRFALRRATNLRWQDLTVDKTKRAQLNGHRGCVVWFTGLSGAGKSTVANLVEQRLHAQGRHTFILDGDNVRHGLNKDLGFTDADRVENVRRVGEVAGLMVDAGLIVLVSFISPFRAERSLARGIVAADEFCEVHVDASLTVAESRDTKGLYAKARRGELPNFTGIDSPYERPQDPEVRVDTGACSAEEAADAVLAKLAELGVC
;
A
#
# COMPACT_ATOMS: atom_id res chain seq x y z
N MET A 1 -9.41 -25.72 19.86
CA MET A 1 -7.97 -25.86 19.54
C MET A 1 -7.52 -24.52 19.02
N SER A 2 -6.51 -23.90 19.63
CA SER A 2 -6.06 -22.57 19.22
C SER A 2 -5.26 -22.64 17.92
N LEU A 3 -5.24 -21.54 17.16
CA LEU A 3 -4.51 -21.44 15.88
C LEU A 3 -3.27 -20.56 16.06
N LEU A 4 -2.13 -20.95 15.49
CA LEU A 4 -0.95 -20.09 15.34
C LEU A 4 -0.59 -19.94 13.86
N ARG A 5 -0.48 -18.70 13.39
CA ARG A 5 0.18 -18.40 12.10
C ARG A 5 1.60 -17.97 12.40
N PHE A 6 2.59 -18.60 11.77
CA PHE A 6 3.97 -18.14 11.89
C PHE A 6 4.70 -18.16 10.55
N ILE A 7 5.71 -17.31 10.45
CA ILE A 7 6.61 -17.26 9.29
C ILE A 7 7.98 -17.83 9.65
N THR A 8 8.64 -18.45 8.68
CA THR A 8 10.05 -18.82 8.78
C THR A 8 10.89 -17.89 7.93
N CYS A 9 11.93 -17.31 8.52
CA CYS A 9 12.85 -16.39 7.85
C CYS A 9 14.30 -16.82 8.11
N GLY A 10 15.21 -16.52 7.20
CA GLY A 10 16.60 -16.95 7.31
C GLY A 10 17.32 -16.81 5.97
N SER A 11 18.64 -16.88 5.97
CA SER A 11 19.45 -16.81 4.75
C SER A 11 19.18 -18.00 3.82
N VAL A 12 19.69 -17.89 2.60
CA VAL A 12 19.92 -19.06 1.74
C VAL A 12 20.84 -20.04 2.49
N ASP A 13 20.48 -21.32 2.45
CA ASP A 13 21.15 -22.44 3.12
C ASP A 13 21.07 -22.49 4.65
N ASP A 14 20.31 -21.63 5.33
CA ASP A 14 20.15 -21.74 6.80
C ASP A 14 19.29 -22.95 7.23
N GLY A 15 18.76 -23.71 6.27
CA GLY A 15 18.01 -24.94 6.52
C GLY A 15 16.52 -24.75 6.79
N LYS A 16 15.89 -23.69 6.24
CA LYS A 16 14.45 -23.41 6.37
C LYS A 16 13.58 -24.58 5.92
N SER A 17 13.75 -25.04 4.67
CA SER A 17 13.00 -26.17 4.11
C SER A 17 13.22 -27.44 4.91
N THR A 18 14.45 -27.71 5.34
CA THR A 18 14.78 -28.87 6.18
C THR A 18 14.08 -28.81 7.54
N LEU A 19 14.04 -27.64 8.19
CA LEU A 19 13.38 -27.46 9.48
C LEU A 19 11.86 -27.65 9.37
N ILE A 20 11.23 -27.07 8.35
CA ILE A 20 9.79 -27.24 8.09
C ILE A 20 9.50 -28.72 7.80
N GLY A 21 10.28 -29.35 6.92
CA GLY A 21 10.16 -30.78 6.62
C GLY A 21 10.28 -31.65 7.86
N ARG A 22 11.20 -31.30 8.78
CA ARG A 22 11.37 -31.99 10.06
C ARG A 22 10.17 -31.84 10.98
N LEU A 23 9.62 -30.63 11.13
CA LEU A 23 8.40 -30.41 11.90
C LEU A 23 7.24 -31.24 11.36
N LEU A 24 7.06 -31.30 10.04
CA LEU A 24 6.00 -32.09 9.39
C LEU A 24 6.19 -33.61 9.59
N TYR A 25 7.44 -34.08 9.49
CA TYR A 25 7.79 -35.48 9.67
C TYR A 25 7.62 -35.95 11.12
N ASP A 26 8.21 -35.22 12.08
CA ASP A 26 8.22 -35.60 13.49
C ASP A 26 6.84 -35.47 14.15
N THR A 27 5.98 -34.57 13.66
CA THR A 27 4.58 -34.46 14.11
C THR A 27 3.66 -35.54 13.53
N ARG A 28 4.21 -36.50 12.76
CA ARG A 28 3.51 -37.66 12.17
C ARG A 28 2.32 -37.29 11.28
N GLN A 29 2.40 -36.15 10.61
CA GLN A 29 1.35 -35.65 9.70
C GLN A 29 1.47 -36.23 8.28
N LEU A 30 2.55 -36.95 7.97
CA LEU A 30 2.78 -37.54 6.65
C LEU A 30 2.18 -38.94 6.55
N HIS A 31 1.41 -39.17 5.48
CA HIS A 31 0.89 -40.48 5.16
C HIS A 31 2.02 -41.44 4.68
N ALA A 32 1.82 -42.75 4.84
CA ALA A 32 2.84 -43.77 4.57
C ALA A 32 3.33 -43.78 3.09
N ASP A 33 2.48 -43.39 2.16
CA ASP A 33 2.76 -43.21 0.73
C ASP A 33 3.66 -42.00 0.44
N GLN A 34 3.45 -40.88 1.14
CA GLN A 34 4.31 -39.70 1.06
C GLN A 34 5.71 -39.99 1.61
N LEU A 35 5.79 -40.74 2.71
CA LEU A 35 7.05 -41.20 3.29
C LEU A 35 7.82 -42.15 2.35
N ALA A 36 7.12 -43.06 1.68
CA ALA A 36 7.72 -43.98 0.72
C ALA A 36 8.27 -43.24 -0.51
N THR A 37 7.54 -42.23 -1.01
CA THR A 37 7.97 -41.36 -2.12
C THR A 37 9.21 -40.56 -1.74
N LEU A 38 9.20 -39.93 -0.55
CA LEU A 38 10.33 -39.19 -0.03
C LEU A 38 11.60 -40.04 0.08
N ALA A 39 11.47 -41.26 0.60
CA ALA A 39 12.59 -42.19 0.75
C ALA A 39 13.16 -42.64 -0.60
N ALA A 40 12.32 -42.78 -1.62
CA ALA A 40 12.76 -43.09 -2.99
C ALA A 40 13.53 -41.91 -3.61
N ASP A 41 12.99 -40.70 -3.52
CA ASP A 41 13.61 -39.49 -4.08
C ASP A 41 14.90 -39.09 -3.35
N SER A 42 14.97 -39.29 -2.04
CA SER A 42 16.16 -39.04 -1.22
C SER A 42 17.33 -39.94 -1.64
N LYS A 43 17.05 -41.23 -1.91
CA LYS A 43 18.04 -42.19 -2.42
C LYS A 43 18.55 -41.81 -3.80
N HIS A 44 17.70 -41.27 -4.68
CA HIS A 44 18.12 -40.75 -5.97
C HIS A 44 19.11 -39.57 -5.85
N ARG A 45 19.01 -38.76 -4.78
CA ARG A 45 19.95 -37.66 -4.47
C ARG A 45 21.15 -38.07 -3.61
N GLY A 46 21.30 -39.35 -3.26
CA GLY A 46 22.44 -39.85 -2.48
C GLY A 46 22.37 -39.58 -0.97
N SER A 47 21.17 -39.34 -0.43
CA SER A 47 20.94 -39.12 1.02
C SER A 47 19.96 -40.17 1.57
N GLU A 48 20.06 -40.53 2.85
CA GLU A 48 19.15 -41.53 3.46
C GLU A 48 17.70 -41.02 3.57
N LEU A 49 17.51 -39.75 3.95
CA LEU A 49 16.20 -39.09 4.03
C LEU A 49 16.36 -37.56 3.99
N ASP A 50 16.07 -36.94 2.83
CA ASP A 50 16.14 -35.50 2.63
C ASP A 50 14.78 -34.84 2.83
N LEU A 51 14.56 -34.31 4.03
CA LEU A 51 13.31 -33.67 4.44
C LEU A 51 13.01 -32.36 3.69
N SER A 52 14.00 -31.74 3.05
CA SER A 52 13.77 -30.52 2.26
C SER A 52 12.85 -30.78 1.07
N LEU A 53 12.88 -32.00 0.51
CA LEU A 53 12.04 -32.44 -0.60
C LEU A 53 10.53 -32.36 -0.32
N LEU A 54 10.11 -32.46 0.94
CA LEU A 54 8.70 -32.28 1.34
C LEU A 54 8.20 -30.86 1.09
N VAL A 55 9.11 -29.89 1.13
CA VAL A 55 8.82 -28.47 1.00
C VAL A 55 9.07 -28.02 -0.44
N ASP A 56 10.05 -28.62 -1.10
CA ASP A 56 10.59 -28.27 -2.42
C ASP A 56 9.69 -28.56 -3.63
N GLY A 57 8.45 -29.01 -3.44
CA GLY A 57 7.48 -29.19 -4.55
C GLY A 57 7.23 -27.93 -5.40
N LEU A 58 7.66 -26.75 -4.92
CA LEU A 58 7.65 -25.46 -5.62
C LEU A 58 9.04 -25.02 -6.15
N LEU A 59 10.14 -25.70 -5.80
CA LEU A 59 11.47 -25.38 -6.34
C LEU A 59 11.60 -25.66 -7.85
N ALA A 60 10.72 -26.50 -8.43
CA ALA A 60 10.66 -26.70 -9.87
C ALA A 60 10.31 -25.40 -10.64
N GLU A 61 9.63 -24.45 -10.01
CA GLU A 61 9.35 -23.11 -10.58
C GLU A 61 10.62 -22.25 -10.68
N ARG A 62 11.62 -22.51 -9.84
CA ARG A 62 12.93 -21.85 -9.85
C ARG A 62 13.75 -22.22 -11.09
N GLU A 63 13.58 -23.43 -11.62
CA GLU A 63 14.17 -23.85 -12.89
C GLU A 63 13.41 -23.29 -14.11
N GLN A 64 12.15 -22.86 -13.92
CA GLN A 64 11.27 -22.33 -14.97
C GLN A 64 11.12 -20.80 -14.97
N GLY A 65 11.76 -20.08 -14.03
CA GLY A 65 11.74 -18.62 -13.97
C GLY A 65 10.39 -18.01 -13.54
N ILE A 66 9.56 -18.78 -12.84
CA ILE A 66 8.25 -18.31 -12.33
C ILE A 66 8.46 -17.73 -10.92
N THR A 67 7.67 -16.70 -10.57
CA THR A 67 7.74 -16.03 -9.26
C THR A 67 7.14 -16.94 -8.19
N ILE A 68 7.95 -17.37 -7.21
CA ILE A 68 7.45 -18.16 -6.07
C ILE A 68 6.63 -17.24 -5.15
N ASP A 69 5.32 -17.45 -5.11
CA ASP A 69 4.41 -16.93 -4.09
C ASP A 69 4.64 -17.67 -2.75
N VAL A 70 4.35 -17.00 -1.63
CA VAL A 70 4.53 -17.56 -0.27
C VAL A 70 3.82 -18.90 -0.14
N ALA A 71 4.57 -19.96 0.23
CA ALA A 71 4.00 -21.29 0.38
C ALA A 71 3.41 -21.48 1.79
N TYR A 72 2.14 -21.89 1.87
CA TYR A 72 1.48 -22.17 3.14
C TYR A 72 1.42 -23.68 3.43
N ARG A 73 1.84 -24.08 4.63
CA ARG A 73 1.75 -25.46 5.13
C ARG A 73 0.91 -25.50 6.40
N TYR A 74 0.22 -26.62 6.59
CA TYR A 74 -0.72 -26.82 7.69
C TYR A 74 -0.29 -28.08 8.46
N PHE A 75 -0.21 -27.97 9.77
CA PHE A 75 -0.02 -29.13 10.64
C PHE A 75 -0.69 -28.88 12.00
N ALA A 76 -0.91 -29.93 12.77
CA ALA A 76 -1.48 -29.84 14.10
C ALA A 76 -0.76 -30.78 15.06
N THR A 77 -0.71 -30.38 16.33
CA THR A 77 -0.35 -31.25 17.46
C THR A 77 -1.60 -31.50 18.30
N GLU A 78 -1.47 -32.23 19.41
CA GLU A 78 -2.57 -32.38 20.38
C GLU A 78 -2.93 -31.04 21.06
N ALA A 79 -1.97 -30.12 21.16
CA ALA A 79 -2.16 -28.83 21.82
C ALA A 79 -2.74 -27.76 20.87
N ARG A 80 -2.28 -27.72 19.61
CA ARG A 80 -2.48 -26.54 18.75
C ARG A 80 -2.46 -26.83 17.25
N THR A 81 -3.16 -26.01 16.46
CA THR A 81 -3.08 -26.02 15.00
C THR A 81 -2.16 -24.92 14.49
N PHE A 82 -1.38 -25.21 13.45
CA PHE A 82 -0.34 -24.34 12.91
C PHE A 82 -0.52 -24.09 11.42
N ILE A 83 -0.26 -22.85 11.00
CA ILE A 83 -0.10 -22.43 9.61
C ILE A 83 1.29 -21.82 9.48
N VAL A 84 2.12 -22.42 8.62
CA VAL A 84 3.47 -21.95 8.33
C VAL A 84 3.49 -21.27 6.99
N ALA A 85 3.97 -20.03 6.95
CA ALA A 85 4.29 -19.33 5.72
C ALA A 85 5.81 -19.41 5.45
N ASP A 86 6.19 -20.16 4.43
CA ASP A 86 7.57 -20.23 3.96
C ASP A 86 7.87 -19.04 3.04
N THR A 87 8.72 -18.13 3.52
CA THR A 87 9.07 -16.91 2.79
C THR A 87 10.49 -17.04 2.21
N PRO A 88 10.68 -16.82 0.89
CA PRO A 88 12.00 -16.90 0.28
C PRO A 88 12.92 -15.78 0.83
N GLY A 89 14.15 -16.16 1.23
CA GLY A 89 15.05 -15.31 2.02
C GLY A 89 16.05 -14.45 1.23
N HIS A 90 15.75 -14.08 -0.01
CA HIS A 90 16.68 -13.32 -0.87
C HIS A 90 16.26 -11.85 -1.05
N GLU A 91 17.22 -10.98 -1.37
CA GLU A 91 17.07 -9.52 -1.30
C GLU A 91 15.97 -8.93 -2.21
N GLN A 92 15.54 -9.67 -3.22
CA GLN A 92 14.46 -9.28 -4.14
C GLN A 92 13.05 -9.56 -3.60
N TYR A 93 12.92 -10.18 -2.41
CA TYR A 93 11.65 -10.76 -1.94
C TYR A 93 11.04 -10.06 -0.71
N THR A 94 11.36 -8.78 -0.43
CA THR A 94 10.67 -8.00 0.62
C THR A 94 9.15 -8.07 0.43
N ARG A 95 8.66 -7.99 -0.81
CA ARG A 95 7.24 -8.18 -1.17
C ARG A 95 6.63 -9.48 -0.62
N ASN A 96 7.32 -10.61 -0.80
CA ASN A 96 6.82 -11.93 -0.40
C ASN A 96 6.83 -12.05 1.12
N MET A 97 7.93 -11.58 1.74
CA MET A 97 8.04 -11.55 3.19
C MET A 97 6.92 -10.72 3.81
N VAL A 98 6.63 -9.53 3.27
CA VAL A 98 5.57 -8.64 3.74
C VAL A 98 4.20 -9.29 3.62
N THR A 99 3.94 -9.98 2.50
CA THR A 99 2.69 -10.72 2.29
C THR A 99 2.52 -11.81 3.34
N GLY A 100 3.51 -12.69 3.54
CA GLY A 100 3.44 -13.77 4.52
C GLY A 100 3.38 -13.27 5.98
N ALA A 101 4.23 -12.29 6.30
CA ALA A 101 4.35 -11.73 7.65
C ALA A 101 3.13 -10.90 8.08
N SER A 102 2.41 -10.27 7.15
CA SER A 102 1.21 -9.47 7.46
C SER A 102 0.14 -10.25 8.22
N THR A 103 0.08 -11.57 8.02
CA THR A 103 -0.89 -12.47 8.66
C THR A 103 -0.29 -13.30 9.81
N ALA A 104 1.02 -13.16 10.06
CA ALA A 104 1.73 -13.99 11.02
C ALA A 104 1.60 -13.43 12.44
N ASP A 105 1.34 -14.32 13.39
CA ASP A 105 1.28 -14.01 14.82
C ASP A 105 2.68 -14.14 15.47
N ALA A 106 3.54 -15.00 14.92
CA ALA A 106 4.92 -15.21 15.37
C ALA A 106 5.92 -15.35 14.20
N ALA A 107 7.21 -15.20 14.48
CA ALA A 107 8.30 -15.41 13.52
C ALA A 107 9.39 -16.34 14.06
N VAL A 108 9.82 -17.28 13.23
CA VAL A 108 10.98 -18.16 13.47
C VAL A 108 12.12 -17.67 12.60
N ILE A 109 13.14 -17.08 13.21
CA ILE A 109 14.36 -16.62 12.54
C ILE A 109 15.39 -17.75 12.61
N LEU A 110 15.72 -18.35 11.47
CA LEU A 110 16.77 -19.35 11.36
C LEU A 110 18.11 -18.69 11.08
N LEU A 111 19.14 -19.23 11.71
CA LEU A 111 20.53 -18.81 11.55
C LEU A 111 21.43 -20.05 11.55
N ASP A 112 22.38 -20.13 10.62
CA ASP A 112 23.42 -21.18 10.59
C ASP A 112 24.51 -20.90 11.64
N ALA A 113 24.64 -21.76 12.64
CA ALA A 113 25.58 -21.60 13.76
C ALA A 113 27.04 -21.41 13.32
N ARG A 114 27.42 -21.93 12.14
CA ARG A 114 28.78 -21.78 11.59
C ARG A 114 29.06 -20.38 11.07
N LYS A 115 28.01 -19.67 10.65
CA LYS A 115 28.09 -18.36 10.00
C LYS A 115 27.85 -17.22 10.99
N GLY A 116 27.12 -17.47 12.07
CA GLY A 116 26.73 -16.43 13.02
C GLY A 116 25.77 -15.42 12.39
N MET A 117 25.78 -14.19 12.91
CA MET A 117 24.87 -13.12 12.47
C MET A 117 25.21 -12.58 11.08
N LEU A 118 24.30 -12.79 10.12
CA LEU A 118 24.43 -12.27 8.76
C LEU A 118 23.59 -11.00 8.54
N ARG A 119 23.91 -10.23 7.48
CA ARG A 119 23.09 -9.09 7.02
C ARG A 119 21.63 -9.49 6.78
N GLN A 120 21.40 -10.66 6.17
CA GLN A 120 20.05 -11.17 5.90
C GLN A 120 19.27 -11.46 7.19
N THR A 121 19.91 -11.98 8.24
CA THR A 121 19.27 -12.20 9.54
C THR A 121 18.80 -10.88 10.15
N ARG A 122 19.64 -9.84 10.08
CA ARG A 122 19.31 -8.48 10.55
C ARG A 122 18.14 -7.90 9.75
N ARG A 123 18.21 -7.99 8.42
CA ARG A 123 17.16 -7.51 7.50
C ARG A 123 15.81 -8.17 7.75
N HIS A 124 15.76 -9.50 7.83
CA HIS A 124 14.51 -10.22 8.09
C HIS A 124 13.91 -9.82 9.44
N SER A 125 14.75 -9.73 10.48
CA SER A 125 14.30 -9.32 11.80
C SER A 125 13.75 -7.88 11.81
N HIS A 126 14.36 -6.97 11.05
CA HIS A 126 13.87 -5.59 10.90
C HIS A 126 12.49 -5.55 10.22
N ILE A 127 12.28 -6.33 9.15
CA ILE A 127 10.98 -6.44 8.47
C ILE A 127 9.92 -7.06 9.40
N VAL A 128 10.28 -8.10 10.16
CA VAL A 128 9.40 -8.72 11.17
C VAL A 128 8.95 -7.71 12.22
N SER A 129 9.88 -6.89 12.72
CA SER A 129 9.55 -5.81 13.65
C SER A 129 8.64 -4.74 13.02
N LEU A 130 8.97 -4.28 11.81
CA LEU A 130 8.15 -3.30 11.07
C LEU A 130 6.71 -3.79 10.86
N LEU A 131 6.54 -5.09 10.60
CA LEU A 131 5.22 -5.73 10.44
C LEU A 131 4.55 -6.09 11.76
N GLY A 132 5.09 -5.59 12.88
CA GLY A 132 4.46 -5.67 14.20
C GLY A 132 4.41 -7.07 14.78
N ILE A 133 5.25 -7.99 14.31
CA ILE A 133 5.38 -9.34 14.88
C ILE A 133 6.32 -9.26 16.08
N ARG A 134 5.74 -9.30 17.28
CA ARG A 134 6.48 -9.17 18.55
C ARG A 134 7.01 -10.50 19.08
N ARG A 135 6.38 -11.62 18.68
CA ARG A 135 6.75 -12.96 19.14
C ARG A 135 7.77 -13.56 18.18
N VAL A 136 9.03 -13.54 18.60
CA VAL A 136 10.14 -13.99 17.75
C VAL A 136 10.95 -15.04 18.50
N VAL A 137 11.26 -16.13 17.79
CA VAL A 137 12.21 -17.15 18.22
C VAL A 137 13.38 -17.22 17.25
N LEU A 138 14.60 -17.22 17.78
CA LEU A 138 15.82 -17.50 17.03
C LEU A 138 16.13 -18.99 17.10
N ALA A 139 16.02 -19.68 15.97
CA ALA A 139 16.47 -21.05 15.80
C ALA A 139 17.92 -21.06 15.31
N VAL A 140 18.87 -21.31 16.22
CA VAL A 140 20.29 -21.44 15.90
C VAL A 140 20.53 -22.83 15.35
N ASN A 141 20.41 -22.96 14.02
CA ASN A 141 20.42 -24.23 13.30
C ASN A 141 21.84 -24.71 13.00
N LYS A 142 21.96 -26.01 12.68
CA LYS A 142 23.22 -26.70 12.37
C LYS A 142 24.20 -26.71 13.54
N ILE A 143 23.68 -26.79 14.75
CA ILE A 143 24.49 -26.87 15.98
C ILE A 143 25.36 -28.13 16.00
N ASP A 144 24.94 -29.19 15.30
CA ASP A 144 25.70 -30.43 15.08
C ASP A 144 27.04 -30.18 14.37
N LEU A 145 27.08 -29.23 13.42
CA LEU A 145 28.29 -28.92 12.65
C LEU A 145 29.31 -28.08 13.41
N VAL A 146 28.92 -27.49 14.54
CA VAL A 146 29.82 -26.81 15.48
C VAL A 146 30.08 -27.66 16.73
N GLY A 147 29.75 -28.96 16.68
CA GLY A 147 30.03 -29.89 17.76
C GLY A 147 29.20 -29.65 19.02
N TYR A 148 28.00 -29.10 18.89
CA TYR A 148 27.11 -28.80 20.02
C TYR A 148 27.72 -27.85 21.06
N ASP A 149 28.60 -26.94 20.60
CA ASP A 149 29.32 -26.01 21.47
C ASP A 149 28.42 -24.94 22.11
N GLN A 150 28.38 -24.95 23.45
CA GLN A 150 27.60 -24.01 24.26
C GLN A 150 28.01 -22.55 24.01
N LYS A 151 29.32 -22.29 23.93
CA LYS A 151 29.83 -20.92 23.80
C LYS A 151 29.40 -20.28 22.48
N THR A 152 29.51 -21.02 21.38
CA THR A 152 29.06 -20.57 20.06
C THR A 152 27.58 -20.20 20.07
N PHE A 153 26.73 -21.01 20.71
CA PHE A 153 25.31 -20.69 20.87
C PHE A 153 25.08 -19.43 21.71
N GLU A 154 25.73 -19.31 22.86
CA GLU A 154 25.59 -18.19 23.78
C GLU A 154 26.02 -16.86 23.14
N ASP A 155 27.16 -16.85 22.43
CA ASP A 155 27.68 -15.68 21.72
C ASP A 155 26.69 -15.20 20.65
N ILE A 156 26.15 -16.10 19.84
CA ILE A 156 25.14 -15.81 18.81
C ILE A 156 23.84 -15.30 19.46
N ALA A 157 23.37 -15.96 20.52
CA ALA A 157 22.15 -15.58 21.21
C ALA A 157 22.27 -14.19 21.86
N ALA A 158 23.42 -13.86 22.44
CA ALA A 158 23.69 -12.56 23.03
C ALA A 158 23.75 -11.45 21.96
N GLU A 159 24.43 -11.69 20.84
CA GLU A 159 24.48 -10.75 19.71
C GLU A 159 23.07 -10.49 19.18
N TYR A 160 22.28 -11.54 18.95
CA TYR A 160 20.93 -11.41 18.41
C TYR A 160 19.99 -10.67 19.36
N ARG A 161 19.99 -10.97 20.66
CA ARG A 161 19.14 -10.27 21.64
C ARG A 161 19.46 -8.77 21.69
N THR A 162 20.74 -8.42 21.65
CA THR A 162 21.18 -7.01 21.62
C THR A 162 20.63 -6.30 20.37
N PHE A 163 20.74 -6.94 19.22
CA PHE A 163 20.21 -6.42 17.97
C PHE A 163 18.67 -6.32 17.97
N ALA A 164 17.98 -7.36 18.44
CA ALA A 164 16.52 -7.43 18.51
C ALA A 164 15.92 -6.33 19.39
N THR A 165 16.54 -6.06 20.54
CA THR A 165 16.15 -4.95 21.44
C THR A 165 16.26 -3.61 20.72
N GLY A 166 17.32 -3.40 19.94
CA GLY A 166 17.54 -2.16 19.18
C GLY A 166 16.48 -1.88 18.11
N ILE A 167 15.75 -2.91 17.66
CA ILE A 167 14.66 -2.79 16.68
C ILE A 167 13.28 -2.95 17.31
N GLY A 168 13.16 -2.93 18.64
CA GLY A 168 11.87 -2.97 19.35
C GLY A 168 11.26 -4.37 19.54
N ILE A 169 12.08 -5.42 19.50
CA ILE A 169 11.68 -6.78 19.88
C ILE A 169 12.29 -7.06 21.26
N ASP A 170 11.47 -6.91 22.30
CA ASP A 170 11.94 -6.94 23.70
C ASP A 170 12.22 -8.37 24.20
N GLU A 171 11.47 -9.37 23.71
CA GLU A 171 11.59 -10.77 24.15
C GLU A 171 11.84 -11.70 22.96
N VAL A 172 13.02 -12.32 22.96
CA VAL A 172 13.41 -13.35 21.98
C VAL A 172 13.84 -14.63 22.69
N ALA A 173 13.15 -15.72 22.40
CA ALA A 173 13.62 -17.06 22.76
C ALA A 173 14.70 -17.50 21.76
N CYS A 174 15.81 -18.07 22.24
CA CYS A 174 16.84 -18.64 21.38
C CYS A 174 16.92 -20.14 21.64
N VAL A 175 16.80 -20.95 20.59
CA VAL A 175 16.80 -22.42 20.67
C VAL A 175 17.94 -22.95 19.79
N PRO A 176 18.91 -23.73 20.35
CA PRO A 176 19.91 -24.42 19.55
C PRO A 176 19.26 -25.65 18.92
N VAL A 177 19.24 -25.73 17.59
CA VAL A 177 18.56 -26.79 16.86
C VAL A 177 19.47 -27.45 15.83
N SER A 178 19.17 -28.70 15.50
CA SER A 178 19.62 -29.32 14.25
C SER A 178 18.41 -29.83 13.48
N ALA A 179 18.11 -29.19 12.35
CA ALA A 179 17.04 -29.63 11.46
C ALA A 179 17.32 -31.01 10.84
N LEU A 180 18.58 -31.43 10.78
CA LEU A 180 19.00 -32.70 10.17
C LEU A 180 18.69 -33.88 11.10
N ASP A 181 19.20 -33.86 12.33
CA ASP A 181 19.01 -34.96 13.28
C ASP A 181 17.77 -34.81 14.18
N GLY A 182 17.18 -33.61 14.24
CA GLY A 182 15.96 -33.29 15.01
C GLY A 182 16.21 -32.75 16.42
N SER A 183 17.46 -32.52 16.81
CA SER A 183 17.83 -31.99 18.12
C SER A 183 17.08 -30.70 18.45
N ASN A 184 16.33 -30.70 19.55
CA ASN A 184 15.52 -29.58 20.06
C ASN A 184 14.47 -29.01 19.08
N VAL A 185 14.15 -29.73 17.99
CA VAL A 185 13.08 -29.32 17.05
C VAL A 185 11.72 -29.70 17.63
N VAL A 186 11.49 -30.99 17.84
CA VAL A 186 10.27 -31.55 18.46
C VAL A 186 10.58 -32.16 19.83
N THR A 187 11.67 -32.91 19.93
CA THR A 187 12.09 -33.58 21.17
C THR A 187 13.34 -32.92 21.76
N PRO A 188 13.44 -32.80 23.10
CA PRO A 188 14.66 -32.34 23.76
C PRO A 188 15.86 -33.23 23.39
N ALA A 189 16.99 -32.61 23.10
CA ALA A 189 18.22 -33.33 22.73
C ALA A 189 19.03 -33.70 23.98
N THR A 190 19.47 -34.96 24.06
CA THR A 190 20.37 -35.41 25.14
C THR A 190 21.84 -35.02 24.90
N THR A 191 22.17 -34.60 23.68
CA THR A 191 23.53 -34.17 23.26
C THR A 191 23.93 -32.79 23.79
N MET A 192 22.96 -31.99 24.26
CA MET A 192 23.15 -30.65 24.79
C MET A 192 22.64 -30.54 26.24
N PRO A 193 23.26 -31.22 27.22
CA PRO A 193 22.81 -31.19 28.62
C PRO A 193 22.95 -29.81 29.28
N TRP A 194 23.64 -28.87 28.61
CA TRP A 194 23.78 -27.48 29.04
C TRP A 194 22.57 -26.60 28.63
N TYR A 195 21.67 -27.09 27.79
CA TYR A 195 20.49 -26.36 27.34
C TYR A 195 19.23 -26.83 28.08
N ASP A 196 18.74 -26.01 29.00
CA ASP A 196 17.52 -26.27 29.79
C ASP A 196 16.27 -25.57 29.23
N GLY A 197 16.37 -24.96 28.04
CA GLY A 197 15.27 -24.22 27.40
C GLY A 197 14.25 -25.14 26.72
N PRO A 198 13.14 -24.56 26.20
CA PRO A 198 12.13 -25.32 25.47
C PRO A 198 12.66 -25.81 24.11
N THR A 199 12.03 -26.85 23.56
CA THR A 199 12.18 -27.15 22.13
C THR A 199 11.51 -26.08 21.27
N LEU A 200 11.81 -26.07 19.97
CA LEU A 200 11.13 -25.16 19.04
C LEU A 200 9.62 -25.41 19.02
N LEU A 201 9.19 -26.67 19.00
CA LEU A 201 7.77 -27.01 19.03
C LEU A 201 7.10 -26.59 20.34
N ASP A 202 7.73 -26.85 21.49
CA ASP A 202 7.21 -26.43 22.80
C ASP A 202 6.98 -24.92 22.86
N TRP A 203 7.90 -24.14 22.29
CA TRP A 203 7.75 -22.69 22.20
C TRP A 203 6.55 -22.30 21.31
N LEU A 204 6.42 -22.93 20.14
CA LEU A 204 5.30 -22.69 19.22
C LEU A 204 3.94 -23.08 19.83
N GLU A 205 3.89 -24.13 20.65
CA GLU A 205 2.68 -24.54 21.34
C GLU A 205 2.27 -23.55 22.44
N ARG A 206 3.25 -22.98 23.16
CA ARG A 206 3.01 -22.12 24.33
C ARG A 206 2.92 -20.63 24.04
N VAL A 207 3.33 -20.18 22.86
CA VAL A 207 3.34 -18.74 22.56
C VAL A 207 1.92 -18.18 22.49
N ASP A 208 1.56 -17.29 23.42
CA ASP A 208 0.23 -16.68 23.44
C ASP A 208 0.04 -15.74 22.24
N ALA A 209 -0.82 -16.17 21.32
CA ALA A 209 -1.24 -15.38 20.16
C ALA A 209 -2.70 -14.92 20.25
N GLU A 210 -3.54 -15.62 21.01
CA GLU A 210 -4.99 -15.36 21.05
C GLU A 210 -5.42 -14.32 22.09
N ASP A 211 -4.65 -14.13 23.16
CA ASP A 211 -5.06 -13.31 24.30
C ASP A 211 -5.08 -11.81 23.99
N LEU A 212 -4.12 -11.31 23.20
CA LEU A 212 -4.02 -9.87 22.90
C LEU A 212 -5.22 -9.31 22.12
N ARG A 213 -5.84 -10.09 21.23
CA ARG A 213 -7.01 -9.62 20.47
C ARG A 213 -8.29 -9.67 21.30
N ARG A 214 -8.42 -10.66 22.20
CA ARG A 214 -9.59 -10.75 23.10
C ARG A 214 -9.58 -9.66 24.17
N ASP A 215 -8.40 -9.32 24.69
CA ASP A 215 -8.24 -8.26 25.70
C ASP A 215 -8.25 -6.84 25.12
N ALA A 216 -8.18 -6.70 23.79
CA ALA A 216 -8.28 -5.41 23.12
C ALA A 216 -9.68 -4.79 23.22
N ALA A 217 -9.78 -3.48 22.96
CA ALA A 217 -11.07 -2.81 22.84
C ALA A 217 -11.92 -3.42 21.71
N PHE A 218 -13.25 -3.41 21.88
CA PHE A 218 -14.14 -3.94 20.86
C PHE A 218 -14.00 -3.15 19.54
N ARG A 219 -13.77 -3.88 18.45
CA ARG A 219 -13.62 -3.38 17.09
C ARG A 219 -14.30 -4.34 16.13
N MET A 220 -15.29 -3.88 15.37
CA MET A 220 -15.93 -4.67 14.31
C MET A 220 -16.00 -3.85 13.02
N ILE A 221 -15.47 -4.38 11.92
CA ILE A 221 -15.58 -3.74 10.60
C ILE A 221 -16.87 -4.21 9.93
N VAL A 222 -17.72 -3.27 9.52
CA VAL A 222 -18.90 -3.56 8.70
C VAL A 222 -18.46 -3.93 7.28
N GLN A 223 -18.67 -5.17 6.88
CA GLN A 223 -18.35 -5.66 5.53
C GLN A 223 -19.58 -5.63 4.62
N TRP A 224 -20.77 -5.78 5.22
CA TRP A 224 -22.04 -5.86 4.51
C TRP A 224 -23.19 -5.32 5.35
N VAL A 225 -24.19 -4.72 4.69
CA VAL A 225 -25.44 -4.28 5.31
C VAL A 225 -26.54 -5.21 4.83
N ASN A 226 -27.03 -6.06 5.72
CA ASN A 226 -28.06 -7.05 5.43
C ASN A 226 -29.46 -6.45 5.57
N ARG A 227 -30.25 -6.49 4.49
CA ARG A 227 -31.64 -6.03 4.41
C ARG A 227 -32.49 -7.01 3.57
N PRO A 228 -32.90 -8.15 4.13
CA PRO A 228 -33.75 -9.12 3.43
C PRO A 228 -35.22 -8.65 3.32
N GLY A 229 -35.62 -7.65 4.11
CA GLY A 229 -36.94 -7.05 4.11
C GLY A 229 -36.94 -5.67 4.79
N PRO A 230 -38.09 -5.00 4.89
CA PRO A 230 -38.18 -3.65 5.49
C PRO A 230 -37.93 -3.66 7.00
N ASP A 231 -38.24 -4.77 7.68
CA ASP A 231 -38.22 -4.85 9.15
C ASP A 231 -36.89 -5.37 9.73
N PHE A 232 -35.93 -5.74 8.88
CA PHE A 232 -34.64 -6.25 9.33
C PHE A 232 -33.49 -5.47 8.70
N ARG A 233 -32.63 -4.93 9.56
CA ARG A 233 -31.37 -4.33 9.17
C ARG A 233 -30.25 -4.79 10.09
N GLY A 234 -29.34 -5.57 9.54
CA GLY A 234 -28.18 -6.09 10.26
C GLY A 234 -26.87 -5.64 9.63
N LEU A 235 -25.84 -5.41 10.44
CA LEU A 235 -24.49 -5.06 10.00
C LEU A 235 -23.60 -6.29 10.13
N SER A 236 -23.28 -6.91 9.00
CA SER A 236 -22.46 -8.13 8.98
C SER A 236 -20.98 -7.77 8.83
N GLY A 237 -20.15 -8.42 9.65
CA GLY A 237 -18.72 -8.13 9.69
C GLY A 237 -17.95 -9.03 10.64
N SER A 238 -16.63 -8.89 10.63
CA SER A 238 -15.72 -9.61 11.51
C SER A 238 -15.34 -8.75 12.72
N ILE A 239 -15.34 -9.35 13.90
CA ILE A 239 -14.82 -8.73 15.12
C ILE A 239 -13.30 -8.86 15.10
N LEU A 240 -12.61 -7.72 15.07
CA LEU A 240 -11.15 -7.64 15.01
C LEU A 240 -10.49 -7.77 16.39
N GLY A 241 -11.16 -7.23 17.41
CA GLY A 241 -10.67 -7.18 18.78
C GLY A 241 -11.82 -7.02 19.75
N GLY A 242 -11.58 -7.42 21.00
CA GLY A 242 -12.53 -7.36 22.11
C GLY A 242 -13.69 -8.34 22.03
N THR A 243 -14.66 -8.10 22.91
CA THR A 243 -15.92 -8.83 22.99
C THR A 243 -17.07 -7.83 22.98
N VAL A 244 -18.24 -8.28 22.51
CA VAL A 244 -19.47 -7.51 22.50
C VAL A 244 -20.62 -8.39 22.93
N ARG A 245 -21.50 -7.84 23.77
CA ARG A 245 -22.71 -8.48 24.26
C ARG A 245 -23.95 -7.74 23.79
N VAL A 246 -25.07 -8.46 23.74
CA VAL A 246 -26.38 -7.84 23.60
C VAL A 246 -26.61 -6.87 24.77
N GLY A 247 -27.01 -5.63 24.44
CA GLY A 247 -27.17 -4.52 25.37
C GLY A 247 -25.95 -3.59 25.48
N ASP A 248 -24.79 -3.96 24.95
CA ASP A 248 -23.60 -3.10 25.01
C ASP A 248 -23.79 -1.81 24.20
N THR A 249 -23.29 -0.70 24.74
CA THR A 249 -23.24 0.58 24.02
C THR A 249 -22.05 0.61 23.08
N VAL A 250 -22.31 0.87 21.80
CA VAL A 250 -21.30 0.96 20.76
C VAL A 250 -21.33 2.30 20.04
N ARG A 251 -20.20 2.67 19.44
CA ARG A 251 -20.05 3.85 18.57
C ARG A 251 -19.76 3.44 17.14
N VAL A 252 -20.37 4.13 16.19
CA VAL A 252 -20.19 3.89 14.76
C VAL A 252 -19.31 4.97 14.14
N TYR A 253 -18.18 4.58 13.58
CA TYR A 253 -17.24 5.47 12.89
C TYR A 253 -17.34 5.34 11.37
N PRO A 254 -17.12 6.43 10.60
CA PRO A 254 -16.64 7.75 11.03
C PRO A 254 -17.71 8.73 11.55
N GLY A 255 -18.99 8.33 11.63
CA GLY A 255 -20.09 9.22 12.03
C GLY A 255 -20.15 9.60 13.52
N GLU A 256 -19.41 8.90 14.38
CA GLU A 256 -19.34 9.07 15.83
C GLU A 256 -20.68 8.92 16.58
N GLN A 257 -21.66 8.27 15.95
CA GLN A 257 -22.98 8.04 16.50
C GLN A 257 -22.95 6.91 17.54
N ARG A 258 -23.66 7.09 18.67
CA ARG A 258 -23.81 6.10 19.74
C ARG A 258 -25.12 5.35 19.57
N THR A 259 -25.10 4.05 19.84
CA THR A 259 -26.29 3.19 19.89
C THR A 259 -26.00 1.96 20.77
N THR A 260 -26.93 1.02 20.86
CA THR A 260 -26.78 -0.24 21.59
C THR A 260 -26.95 -1.45 20.68
N ILE A 261 -26.30 -2.55 21.03
CA ILE A 261 -26.45 -3.83 20.34
C ILE A 261 -27.77 -4.47 20.78
N GLU A 262 -28.72 -4.59 19.85
CA GLU A 262 -30.00 -5.22 20.12
C GLU A 262 -29.89 -6.74 19.99
N ARG A 263 -29.21 -7.22 18.94
CA ARG A 263 -29.05 -8.66 18.65
C ARG A 263 -27.72 -8.92 17.96
N LEU A 264 -27.12 -10.08 18.25
CA LEU A 264 -25.99 -10.63 17.49
C LEU A 264 -26.47 -11.91 16.80
N VAL A 265 -26.41 -11.95 15.47
CA VAL A 265 -26.98 -13.04 14.67
C VAL A 265 -25.86 -13.74 13.89
N THR A 266 -25.88 -15.07 13.90
CA THR A 266 -25.02 -15.94 13.09
C THR A 266 -25.85 -16.92 12.27
N PHE A 267 -25.20 -17.74 11.44
CA PHE A 267 -25.89 -18.79 10.70
C PHE A 267 -26.58 -19.80 11.63
N ASP A 268 -25.97 -20.11 12.77
CA ASP A 268 -26.47 -21.09 13.75
C ASP A 268 -27.53 -20.51 14.70
N GLY A 269 -27.82 -19.21 14.60
CA GLY A 269 -28.80 -18.50 15.42
C GLY A 269 -28.23 -17.27 16.12
N ASP A 270 -29.02 -16.74 17.05
CA ASP A 270 -28.66 -15.57 17.86
C ASP A 270 -27.66 -15.93 18.96
N LEU A 271 -26.76 -14.99 19.26
CA LEU A 271 -25.76 -15.10 20.32
C LEU A 271 -25.97 -13.98 21.36
N ASP A 272 -25.74 -14.30 22.63
CA ASP A 272 -25.70 -13.29 23.70
C ASP A 272 -24.39 -12.50 23.71
N GLU A 273 -23.30 -13.13 23.24
CA GLU A 273 -21.94 -12.60 23.23
C GLU A 273 -21.18 -13.08 21.99
N ALA A 274 -20.35 -12.20 21.43
CA ALA A 274 -19.39 -12.53 20.39
C ALA A 274 -18.04 -11.85 20.62
N GLY A 275 -16.96 -12.52 20.22
CA GLY A 275 -15.58 -12.07 20.42
C GLY A 275 -14.74 -12.02 19.16
N ALA A 276 -13.53 -11.49 19.30
CA ALA A 276 -12.54 -11.39 18.24
C ALA A 276 -12.36 -12.68 17.44
N GLY A 277 -12.28 -12.56 16.11
CA GLY A 277 -12.19 -13.66 15.16
C GLY A 277 -13.53 -14.23 14.69
N GLN A 278 -14.64 -13.90 15.35
CA GLN A 278 -15.98 -14.31 14.89
C GLN A 278 -16.54 -13.34 13.85
N SER A 279 -17.29 -13.89 12.90
CA SER A 279 -18.09 -13.13 11.93
C SER A 279 -19.54 -13.16 12.38
N VAL A 280 -20.11 -11.98 12.63
CA VAL A 280 -21.47 -11.82 13.16
C VAL A 280 -22.25 -10.77 12.37
N THR A 281 -23.57 -10.82 12.49
CA THR A 281 -24.45 -9.74 12.07
C THR A 281 -24.98 -9.03 13.31
N ALA A 282 -24.53 -7.79 13.54
CA ALA A 282 -24.99 -6.95 14.64
C ALA A 282 -26.24 -6.16 14.21
N VAL A 283 -27.32 -6.28 14.99
CA VAL A 283 -28.52 -5.45 14.87
C VAL A 283 -28.42 -4.34 15.91
N LEU A 284 -28.60 -3.10 15.47
CA LEU A 284 -28.51 -1.91 16.31
C LEU A 284 -29.92 -1.48 16.73
N ALA A 285 -30.05 -0.98 17.96
CA ALA A 285 -31.33 -0.50 18.48
C ALA A 285 -31.86 0.75 17.74
N ASP A 286 -30.94 1.60 17.26
CA ASP A 286 -31.28 2.82 16.51
C ASP A 286 -31.03 2.63 15.01
N ASP A 287 -31.90 3.20 14.16
CA ASP A 287 -31.68 3.19 12.71
C ASP A 287 -30.66 4.27 12.29
N LEU A 288 -29.38 3.93 12.44
CA LEU A 288 -28.26 4.79 12.07
C LEU A 288 -27.86 4.60 10.60
N ASP A 289 -27.54 5.66 9.85
CA ASP A 289 -27.03 5.48 8.49
C ASP A 289 -25.59 4.92 8.48
N VAL A 290 -25.49 3.61 8.32
CA VAL A 290 -24.23 2.85 8.39
C VAL A 290 -24.02 2.13 7.07
N SER A 291 -22.85 2.34 6.49
CA SER A 291 -22.42 1.78 5.22
C SER A 291 -21.20 0.88 5.37
N ARG A 292 -20.88 0.13 4.31
CA ARG A 292 -19.69 -0.73 4.25
C ARG A 292 -18.42 0.05 4.64
N GLY A 293 -17.61 -0.58 5.48
CA GLY A 293 -16.36 -0.06 5.99
C GLY A 293 -16.49 0.94 7.13
N ALA A 294 -17.71 1.15 7.65
CA ALA A 294 -17.87 1.70 8.98
C ALA A 294 -17.26 0.76 10.03
N VAL A 295 -16.87 1.31 11.18
CA VAL A 295 -16.28 0.57 12.29
C VAL A 295 -17.15 0.75 13.52
N LEU A 296 -17.62 -0.35 14.10
CA LEU A 296 -18.29 -0.38 15.40
C LEU A 296 -17.23 -0.56 16.48
N THR A 297 -17.37 0.20 17.56
CA THR A 297 -16.40 0.20 18.65
C THR A 297 -17.06 0.21 20.02
N GLY A 298 -16.41 -0.45 20.97
CA GLY A 298 -16.79 -0.47 22.39
C GLY A 298 -15.51 -0.31 23.22
N GLY A 299 -15.28 0.90 23.73
CA GLY A 299 -14.03 1.28 24.40
C GLY A 299 -13.41 2.53 23.79
N ASP A 300 -12.09 2.50 23.59
CA ASP A 300 -11.32 3.61 23.02
C ASP A 300 -11.74 3.93 21.58
N ASP A 301 -11.70 5.21 21.22
CA ASP A 301 -12.15 5.68 19.91
C ASP A 301 -11.00 5.61 18.88
N PRO A 302 -11.24 5.07 17.67
CA PRO A 302 -10.26 5.12 16.58
C PRO A 302 -10.09 6.56 16.11
N SER A 303 -8.94 6.86 15.52
CA SER A 303 -8.72 8.17 14.92
C SER A 303 -9.49 8.28 13.60
N VAL A 304 -10.31 9.31 13.44
CA VAL A 304 -10.92 9.66 12.15
C VAL A 304 -10.12 10.77 11.50
N ALA A 305 -9.49 10.49 10.36
CA ALA A 305 -8.71 11.47 9.62
C ALA A 305 -8.71 11.19 8.12
N ASP A 306 -8.49 12.25 7.34
CA ASP A 306 -8.19 12.19 5.90
C ASP A 306 -6.68 12.14 5.64
N ALA A 307 -5.85 12.05 6.67
CA ALA A 307 -4.40 11.98 6.53
C ALA A 307 -3.74 11.18 7.67
N CYS A 308 -2.62 10.53 7.37
CA CYS A 308 -1.81 9.82 8.35
C CYS A 308 -0.33 9.85 7.99
N GLN A 309 0.53 9.61 8.98
CA GLN A 309 1.89 9.16 8.71
C GLN A 309 1.93 7.64 8.67
N ALA A 310 2.59 7.07 7.67
CA ALA A 310 2.69 5.63 7.51
C ALA A 310 4.11 5.20 7.10
N ASP A 311 4.48 3.99 7.52
CA ASP A 311 5.57 3.23 6.90
C ASP A 311 5.04 2.65 5.60
N LEU A 312 5.66 3.05 4.49
CA LEU A 312 5.32 2.60 3.15
C LEU A 312 6.33 1.57 2.68
N ILE A 313 5.82 0.45 2.19
CA ILE A 313 6.58 -0.62 1.57
C ILE A 313 6.22 -0.61 0.10
N TRP A 314 7.19 -0.25 -0.76
CA TRP A 314 6.93 -0.17 -2.19
C TRP A 314 7.20 -1.51 -2.89
N MET A 315 6.25 -1.94 -3.71
CA MET A 315 6.23 -3.27 -4.35
C MET A 315 6.09 -3.19 -5.87
N GLY A 316 5.86 -1.99 -6.42
CA GLY A 316 5.80 -1.75 -7.86
C GLY A 316 7.18 -1.67 -8.49
N GLU A 317 7.31 -2.17 -9.72
CA GLU A 317 8.53 -2.02 -10.52
C GLU A 317 8.79 -0.56 -10.91
N GLN A 318 7.72 0.18 -11.23
CA GLN A 318 7.78 1.62 -11.40
C GLN A 318 7.95 2.29 -10.04
N GLU A 319 8.84 3.28 -9.96
CA GLU A 319 9.03 4.06 -8.73
C GLU A 319 7.73 4.75 -8.28
N MET A 320 7.62 4.96 -6.97
CA MET A 320 6.52 5.72 -6.38
C MET A 320 6.58 7.18 -6.86
N LEU A 321 5.49 7.73 -7.38
CA LEU A 321 5.47 9.14 -7.78
C LEU A 321 4.77 9.97 -6.69
N PRO A 322 5.49 10.82 -5.93
CA PRO A 322 4.87 11.73 -4.99
C PRO A 322 3.79 12.60 -5.66
N GLY A 323 2.66 12.79 -4.98
CA GLY A 323 1.55 13.58 -5.51
C GLY A 323 0.65 12.85 -6.53
N ARG A 324 1.06 11.68 -7.05
CA ARG A 324 0.22 10.85 -7.91
C ARG A 324 -0.94 10.26 -7.09
N ARG A 325 -2.12 10.19 -7.70
CA ARG A 325 -3.31 9.56 -7.11
C ARG A 325 -3.29 8.05 -7.33
N TYR A 326 -3.35 7.32 -6.23
CA TYR A 326 -3.55 5.88 -6.13
C TYR A 326 -4.93 5.58 -5.52
N LEU A 327 -5.24 4.31 -5.30
CA LEU A 327 -6.28 3.88 -4.38
C LEU A 327 -5.63 3.24 -3.16
N ALA A 328 -6.21 3.47 -1.98
CA ALA A 328 -5.91 2.71 -0.78
C ALA A 328 -7.08 1.78 -0.48
N LYS A 329 -6.80 0.50 -0.22
CA LYS A 329 -7.77 -0.40 0.39
C LYS A 329 -7.41 -0.59 1.86
N ILE A 330 -8.27 -0.12 2.74
CA ILE A 330 -8.13 -0.14 4.20
C ILE A 330 -9.41 -0.73 4.81
N GLY A 331 -9.25 -1.78 5.62
CA GLY A 331 -10.39 -2.58 6.08
C GLY A 331 -11.29 -3.02 4.92
N ALA A 332 -12.58 -2.66 4.99
CA ALA A 332 -13.56 -2.99 3.95
C ALA A 332 -13.80 -1.86 2.92
N ARG A 333 -13.04 -0.76 2.94
CA ARG A 333 -13.16 0.38 2.01
C ARG A 333 -12.02 0.44 1.01
N THR A 334 -12.33 0.99 -0.15
CA THR A 334 -11.35 1.48 -1.12
C THR A 334 -11.56 2.98 -1.28
N VAL A 335 -10.53 3.78 -1.07
CA VAL A 335 -10.55 5.24 -1.08
C VAL A 335 -9.43 5.78 -1.97
N GLY A 336 -9.53 7.01 -2.47
CA GLY A 336 -8.43 7.66 -3.17
C GLY A 336 -7.27 7.95 -2.21
N LEU A 337 -6.05 7.82 -2.72
CA LEU A 337 -4.82 7.99 -1.95
C LEU A 337 -3.85 8.90 -2.68
N THR A 338 -3.24 9.85 -1.99
CA THR A 338 -2.06 10.57 -2.47
C THR A 338 -0.95 10.44 -1.45
N VAL A 339 0.25 10.11 -1.93
CA VAL A 339 1.44 9.95 -1.09
C VAL A 339 2.34 11.17 -1.27
N GLU A 340 2.73 11.81 -0.16
CA GLU A 340 3.73 12.88 -0.20
C GLU A 340 5.14 12.32 -0.44
N ALA A 341 6.11 13.19 -0.74
CA ALA A 341 7.50 12.77 -0.81
C ALA A 341 7.93 12.12 0.54
N PRO A 342 8.66 10.98 0.51
CA PRO A 342 9.10 10.33 1.74
C PRO A 342 9.94 11.29 2.59
N ARG A 343 9.73 11.28 3.90
CA ARG A 343 10.60 11.99 4.84
C ARG A 343 12.00 11.38 4.84
N HIS A 344 12.05 10.05 4.76
CA HIS A 344 13.25 9.25 4.62
C HIS A 344 12.87 7.84 4.15
N ARG A 345 13.82 7.14 3.53
CA ARG A 345 13.80 5.68 3.38
C ARG A 345 14.58 5.03 4.50
N VAL A 346 14.24 3.80 4.84
CA VAL A 346 14.94 2.99 5.84
C VAL A 346 15.87 2.04 5.12
N ASP A 347 17.15 2.10 5.46
CA ASP A 347 18.11 1.06 5.06
C ASP A 347 17.82 -0.20 5.89
N VAL A 348 17.29 -1.23 5.23
CA VAL A 348 16.83 -2.45 5.92
C VAL A 348 17.97 -3.29 6.51
N ASP A 349 19.22 -3.07 6.10
CA ASP A 349 20.37 -3.82 6.61
C ASP A 349 20.94 -3.20 7.89
N THR A 350 20.88 -1.88 7.99
CA THR A 350 21.48 -1.10 9.09
C THR A 350 20.46 -0.44 10.01
N GLY A 351 19.21 -0.30 9.57
CA GLY A 351 18.17 0.49 10.22
C GLY A 351 18.33 2.02 10.05
N ALA A 352 19.31 2.47 9.27
CA ALA A 352 19.59 3.89 9.11
C ALA A 352 18.51 4.62 8.30
N HIS A 353 18.22 5.87 8.66
CA HIS A 353 17.32 6.74 7.91
C HIS A 353 18.10 7.48 6.82
N LEU A 354 17.74 7.27 5.56
CA LEU A 354 18.37 7.89 4.40
C LEU A 354 17.40 8.85 3.71
N ALA A 355 17.89 10.02 3.27
CA ALA A 355 17.06 10.95 2.49
C ALA A 355 16.60 10.30 1.19
N ALA A 356 15.32 10.48 0.85
CA ALA A 356 14.72 9.91 -0.35
C ALA A 356 13.66 10.88 -0.90
N LYS A 357 13.59 11.00 -2.23
CA LYS A 357 12.54 11.76 -2.92
C LYS A 357 11.38 10.88 -3.39
N THR A 358 11.62 9.59 -3.51
CA THR A 358 10.72 8.55 -4.01
C THR A 358 11.09 7.21 -3.34
N LEU A 359 10.31 6.16 -3.59
CA LEU A 359 10.57 4.77 -3.20
C LEU A 359 10.59 3.88 -4.45
N HIS A 360 11.62 3.05 -4.56
CA HIS A 360 11.79 2.02 -5.58
C HIS A 360 11.32 0.66 -5.07
N LEU A 361 11.27 -0.33 -5.97
CA LEU A 361 10.90 -1.70 -5.64
C LEU A 361 11.66 -2.22 -4.41
N ASN A 362 10.92 -2.76 -3.44
CA ASN A 362 11.40 -3.30 -2.16
C ASN A 362 11.98 -2.27 -1.17
N GLU A 363 11.90 -0.98 -1.47
CA GLU A 363 12.27 0.07 -0.50
C GLU A 363 11.14 0.31 0.51
N ILE A 364 11.56 0.64 1.73
CA ILE A 364 10.67 1.02 2.82
C ILE A 364 10.95 2.47 3.17
N GLY A 365 9.92 3.29 3.36
CA GLY A 365 10.12 4.68 3.78
C GLY A 365 8.93 5.24 4.52
N VAL A 366 9.17 6.33 5.26
CA VAL A 366 8.14 7.00 6.04
C VAL A 366 7.61 8.19 5.26
N ALA A 367 6.31 8.21 5.00
CA ALA A 367 5.67 9.32 4.29
C ALA A 367 4.37 9.74 4.98
N ASN A 368 3.96 10.99 4.73
CA ASN A 368 2.59 11.41 5.00
C ASN A 368 1.73 10.98 3.81
N VAL A 369 0.52 10.57 4.12
CA VAL A 369 -0.43 10.00 3.18
C VAL A 369 -1.77 10.70 3.37
N HIS A 370 -2.42 11.06 2.28
CA HIS A 370 -3.73 11.73 2.27
C HIS A 370 -4.75 10.85 1.58
N PHE A 371 -5.91 10.73 2.19
CA PHE A 371 -7.09 10.06 1.66
C PHE A 371 -8.06 11.11 1.11
N ASP A 372 -8.87 10.76 0.11
CA ASP A 372 -9.89 11.65 -0.46
C ASP A 372 -11.14 11.80 0.42
N GLN A 373 -11.24 11.02 1.50
CA GLN A 373 -12.30 11.09 2.50
C GLN A 373 -11.79 10.68 3.88
N PRO A 374 -12.40 11.16 4.98
CA PRO A 374 -12.05 10.72 6.33
C PRO A 374 -12.31 9.22 6.54
N ILE A 375 -11.34 8.54 7.13
CA ILE A 375 -11.43 7.12 7.46
C ILE A 375 -11.11 6.89 8.93
N ALA A 376 -11.78 5.90 9.54
CA ALA A 376 -11.43 5.43 10.87
C ALA A 376 -10.20 4.54 10.76
N MET A 377 -9.14 4.91 11.47
CA MET A 377 -7.86 4.22 11.48
C MET A 377 -7.31 4.13 12.90
N ASP A 378 -6.61 3.04 13.16
CA ASP A 378 -5.81 2.84 14.37
C ASP A 378 -4.33 2.76 13.94
N PRO A 379 -3.36 3.05 14.82
CA PRO A 379 -1.98 2.68 14.56
C PRO A 379 -1.84 1.18 14.28
N TYR A 380 -1.04 0.80 13.28
CA TYR A 380 -0.85 -0.60 12.87
C TYR A 380 -0.38 -1.50 14.02
N ARG A 381 0.42 -0.94 14.93
CA ARG A 381 0.91 -1.61 16.14
C ARG A 381 -0.17 -1.96 17.16
N ASP A 382 -1.32 -1.28 17.09
CA ASP A 382 -2.45 -1.42 18.02
C ASP A 382 -3.57 -2.24 17.37
N ASN A 383 -3.86 -2.00 16.08
CA ASN A 383 -4.79 -2.81 15.28
C ASN A 383 -4.31 -2.93 13.83
N ARG A 384 -3.94 -4.16 13.42
CA ARG A 384 -3.37 -4.42 12.09
C ARG A 384 -4.38 -4.23 10.95
N ASP A 385 -5.65 -4.55 11.17
CA ASP A 385 -6.70 -4.48 10.15
C ASP A 385 -7.15 -3.04 9.87
N LEU A 386 -7.12 -2.16 10.89
CA LEU A 386 -7.45 -0.74 10.76
C LEU A 386 -6.24 0.16 10.54
N GLY A 387 -5.04 -0.32 10.85
CA GLY A 387 -3.79 0.40 10.61
C GLY A 387 -3.04 -0.06 9.36
N GLY A 388 -3.48 -1.11 8.69
CA GLY A 388 -2.85 -1.63 7.47
C GLY A 388 -3.66 -1.29 6.23
N PHE A 389 -3.01 -0.85 5.17
CA PHE A 389 -3.66 -0.65 3.87
C PHE A 389 -2.76 -1.07 2.70
N ILE A 390 -3.37 -1.43 1.58
CA ILE A 390 -2.63 -1.65 0.32
C ILE A 390 -2.81 -0.46 -0.62
N ILE A 391 -1.78 -0.15 -1.38
CA ILE A 391 -1.75 0.90 -2.41
C ILE A 391 -1.94 0.24 -3.76
N ILE A 392 -2.97 0.65 -4.49
CA ILE A 392 -3.39 0.08 -5.76
C ILE A 392 -3.26 1.15 -6.83
N ASP A 393 -2.60 0.81 -7.94
CA ASP A 393 -2.54 1.69 -9.10
C ASP A 393 -3.90 1.75 -9.81
N ARG A 394 -4.37 2.97 -10.08
CA ARG A 394 -5.73 3.24 -10.61
C ARG A 394 -5.95 2.75 -12.04
N LEU A 395 -4.89 2.61 -12.83
CA LEU A 395 -4.99 2.26 -14.24
C LEU A 395 -4.85 0.76 -14.44
N THR A 396 -3.89 0.15 -13.74
CA THR A 396 -3.55 -1.27 -13.88
C THR A 396 -4.27 -2.16 -12.88
N ASN A 397 -4.85 -1.59 -11.82
CA ASN A 397 -5.38 -2.31 -10.65
C ASN A 397 -4.34 -3.20 -9.94
N ALA A 398 -3.04 -3.01 -10.22
CA ALA A 398 -1.97 -3.73 -9.55
C ALA A 398 -1.77 -3.19 -8.13
N THR A 399 -1.48 -4.08 -7.17
CA THR A 399 -1.01 -3.66 -5.84
C THR A 399 0.45 -3.23 -5.96
N VAL A 400 0.72 -1.94 -5.81
CA VAL A 400 2.03 -1.31 -5.99
C VAL A 400 2.74 -0.99 -4.68
N GLY A 401 2.04 -1.10 -3.55
CA GLY A 401 2.64 -0.90 -2.23
C GLY A 401 1.72 -1.26 -1.09
N ALA A 402 2.23 -1.16 0.12
CA ALA A 402 1.48 -1.33 1.37
C ALA A 402 1.87 -0.20 2.33
N GLY A 403 0.94 0.18 3.20
CA GLY A 403 1.15 1.21 4.21
C GLY A 403 0.75 0.72 5.60
N LEU A 404 1.57 1.05 6.59
CA LEU A 404 1.36 0.76 8.01
C LEU A 404 1.22 2.09 8.74
N VAL A 405 0.02 2.40 9.21
CA VAL A 405 -0.31 3.65 9.90
C VAL A 405 0.51 3.74 11.19
N ARG A 406 1.29 4.81 11.34
CA ARG A 406 1.94 5.17 12.60
C ARG A 406 1.00 5.94 13.51
N PHE A 407 0.37 6.97 12.95
CA PHE A 407 -0.62 7.80 13.63
C PHE A 407 -1.39 8.64 12.61
N ALA A 408 -2.63 8.98 12.95
CA ALA A 408 -3.43 9.93 12.18
C ALA A 408 -2.86 11.34 12.27
N LEU A 409 -2.79 12.03 11.13
CA LEU A 409 -2.44 13.43 11.09
C LEU A 409 -3.71 14.22 11.33
N ARG A 410 -3.79 14.89 12.47
CA ARG A 410 -4.82 15.90 12.70
C ARG A 410 -4.48 17.09 11.79
N ARG A 411 -5.11 17.16 10.61
CA ARG A 411 -5.29 18.48 9.98
C ARG A 411 -6.03 19.37 10.98
N ALA A 412 -5.80 20.67 10.87
CA ALA A 412 -6.63 21.64 11.57
C ALA A 412 -8.10 21.39 11.17
N THR A 413 -8.82 20.62 11.99
CA THR A 413 -10.23 20.22 11.84
C THR A 413 -11.19 21.41 11.87
N ASN A 414 -10.65 22.62 11.85
CA ASN A 414 -11.37 23.89 11.81
C ASN A 414 -11.52 24.48 10.39
N LEU A 415 -10.98 23.83 9.35
CA LEU A 415 -11.18 24.26 7.97
C LEU A 415 -12.47 23.63 7.42
N ARG A 416 -13.62 24.18 7.83
CA ARG A 416 -14.85 24.00 7.06
C ARG A 416 -14.77 24.93 5.85
N TRP A 417 -15.15 24.44 4.67
CA TRP A 417 -15.49 25.33 3.58
C TRP A 417 -16.58 26.27 4.10
N GLN A 418 -16.25 27.55 4.13
CA GLN A 418 -17.19 28.55 4.58
C GLN A 418 -18.21 28.72 3.46
N ASP A 419 -19.49 28.52 3.77
CA ASP A 419 -20.57 28.87 2.84
C ASP A 419 -20.55 30.39 2.65
N LEU A 420 -19.91 30.83 1.57
CA LEU A 420 -19.83 32.23 1.22
C LEU A 420 -21.16 32.64 0.57
N THR A 421 -21.70 33.77 0.98
CA THR A 421 -22.92 34.33 0.38
C THR A 421 -22.74 34.67 -1.10
N VAL A 422 -21.51 34.83 -1.58
CA VAL A 422 -21.17 34.98 -2.99
C VAL A 422 -20.55 33.68 -3.47
N ASP A 423 -21.37 32.87 -4.14
CA ASP A 423 -20.98 31.60 -4.73
C ASP A 423 -20.67 31.74 -6.23
N LYS A 424 -20.23 30.64 -6.83
CA LYS A 424 -19.93 30.53 -8.25
C LYS A 424 -21.11 30.88 -9.16
N THR A 425 -22.33 30.54 -8.76
CA THR A 425 -23.54 30.84 -9.53
C THR A 425 -23.79 32.34 -9.64
N LYS A 426 -23.63 33.07 -8.52
CA LYS A 426 -23.74 34.54 -8.53
C LYS A 426 -22.64 35.21 -9.34
N ARG A 427 -21.42 34.68 -9.28
CA ARG A 427 -20.30 35.17 -10.12
C ARG A 427 -20.58 34.95 -11.60
N ALA A 428 -21.12 33.78 -11.99
CA ALA A 428 -21.49 33.50 -13.37
C ALA A 428 -22.61 34.43 -13.88
N GLN A 429 -23.61 34.72 -13.04
CA GLN A 429 -24.66 35.69 -13.37
C GLN A 429 -24.11 37.10 -13.60
N LEU A 430 -23.17 37.54 -12.76
CA LEU A 430 -22.53 38.86 -12.90
C LEU A 430 -21.67 38.95 -14.16
N ASN A 431 -20.86 37.92 -14.43
CA ASN A 431 -19.92 37.91 -15.55
C ASN A 431 -20.60 37.63 -16.90
N GLY A 432 -21.85 37.15 -16.89
CA GLY A 432 -22.59 36.76 -18.09
C GLY A 432 -22.03 35.52 -18.80
N HIS A 433 -21.13 34.78 -18.15
CA HIS A 433 -20.53 33.54 -18.61
C HIS A 433 -20.20 32.64 -17.41
N ARG A 434 -20.00 31.35 -17.65
CA ARG A 434 -19.57 30.42 -16.60
C ARG A 434 -18.05 30.39 -16.50
N GLY A 435 -17.54 30.08 -15.31
CA GLY A 435 -16.13 29.72 -15.15
C GLY A 435 -15.88 28.33 -15.73
N CYS A 436 -14.76 28.13 -16.42
CA CYS A 436 -14.40 26.87 -17.07
C CYS A 436 -12.89 26.76 -17.23
N VAL A 437 -12.32 25.56 -17.10
CA VAL A 437 -10.94 25.26 -17.45
C VAL A 437 -10.86 24.79 -18.89
N VAL A 438 -10.10 25.48 -19.72
CA VAL A 438 -9.76 25.07 -21.09
C VAL A 438 -8.33 24.54 -21.09
N TRP A 439 -8.16 23.23 -21.09
CA TRP A 439 -6.88 22.57 -20.90
C TRP A 439 -6.25 22.13 -22.22
N PHE A 440 -5.26 22.89 -22.71
CA PHE A 440 -4.51 22.57 -23.92
C PHE A 440 -3.36 21.62 -23.59
N THR A 441 -3.35 20.44 -24.24
CA THR A 441 -2.29 19.42 -24.11
C THR A 441 -1.75 19.00 -25.48
N GLY A 442 -0.48 18.62 -25.55
CA GLY A 442 0.25 18.40 -26.80
C GLY A 442 1.76 18.49 -26.61
N LEU A 443 2.52 18.00 -27.59
CA LEU A 443 3.98 18.06 -27.60
C LEU A 443 4.52 19.51 -27.50
N SER A 444 5.77 19.68 -27.05
CA SER A 444 6.45 20.97 -27.16
C SER A 444 6.46 21.41 -28.64
N GLY A 445 6.22 22.69 -28.95
CA GLY A 445 6.14 23.14 -30.36
C GLY A 445 4.85 22.74 -31.11
N ALA A 446 3.89 22.04 -30.48
CA ALA A 446 2.60 21.71 -31.11
C ALA A 446 1.68 22.93 -31.35
N GLY A 447 1.99 24.12 -30.81
CA GLY A 447 1.18 25.32 -30.99
C GLY A 447 0.18 25.64 -29.87
N LYS A 448 0.26 24.95 -28.71
CA LYS A 448 -0.64 25.15 -27.56
C LYS A 448 -0.78 26.61 -27.12
N SER A 449 0.32 27.28 -26.79
CA SER A 449 0.27 28.67 -26.30
C SER A 449 -0.18 29.64 -27.40
N THR A 450 0.07 29.31 -28.68
CA THR A 450 -0.43 30.10 -29.81
C THR A 450 -1.96 30.02 -29.92
N VAL A 451 -2.52 28.81 -29.91
CA VAL A 451 -3.98 28.61 -29.97
C VAL A 451 -4.66 29.18 -28.73
N ALA A 452 -4.12 28.91 -27.53
CA ALA A 452 -4.66 29.44 -26.28
C ALA A 452 -4.70 30.98 -26.27
N ASN A 453 -3.63 31.64 -26.73
CA ASN A 453 -3.59 33.10 -26.82
C ASN A 453 -4.63 33.66 -27.81
N LEU A 454 -4.86 33.00 -28.96
CA LEU A 454 -5.92 33.41 -29.90
C LEU A 454 -7.33 33.24 -29.31
N VAL A 455 -7.58 32.14 -28.60
CA VAL A 455 -8.85 31.91 -27.89
C VAL A 455 -9.05 32.98 -26.81
N GLU A 456 -8.02 33.29 -26.01
CA GLU A 456 -8.06 34.34 -25.00
C GLU A 456 -8.38 35.71 -25.60
N GLN A 457 -7.70 36.10 -26.68
CA GLN A 457 -7.94 37.38 -27.36
C GLN A 457 -9.40 37.51 -27.83
N ARG A 458 -9.98 36.45 -28.38
CA ARG A 458 -11.35 36.45 -28.89
C ARG A 458 -12.38 36.46 -27.76
N LEU A 459 -12.19 35.67 -26.71
CA LEU A 459 -13.04 35.71 -25.51
C LEU A 459 -12.98 37.09 -24.83
N HIS A 460 -11.79 37.67 -24.72
CA HIS A 460 -11.59 39.00 -24.16
C HIS A 460 -12.30 40.07 -24.99
N ALA A 461 -12.22 40.00 -26.32
CA ALA A 461 -12.95 40.89 -27.22
C ALA A 461 -14.48 40.78 -27.09
N GLN A 462 -14.99 39.62 -26.64
CA GLN A 462 -16.41 39.40 -26.31
C GLN A 462 -16.78 39.85 -24.88
N GLY A 463 -15.85 40.46 -24.14
CA GLY A 463 -16.07 40.90 -22.76
C GLY A 463 -16.07 39.77 -21.73
N ARG A 464 -15.55 38.59 -22.09
CA ARG A 464 -15.42 37.46 -21.15
C ARG A 464 -14.19 37.65 -20.26
N HIS A 465 -14.32 37.25 -18.99
CA HIS A 465 -13.24 37.32 -18.03
C HIS A 465 -12.36 36.06 -18.12
N THR A 466 -11.14 36.25 -18.61
CA THR A 466 -10.19 35.16 -18.90
C THR A 466 -8.89 35.31 -18.12
N PHE A 467 -8.19 34.19 -17.93
CA PHE A 467 -6.80 34.20 -17.50
C PHE A 467 -6.03 33.01 -18.09
N ILE A 468 -4.84 33.24 -18.64
CA ILE A 468 -3.98 32.18 -19.16
C ILE A 468 -2.91 31.74 -18.13
N LEU A 469 -2.90 30.44 -17.83
CA LEU A 469 -1.82 29.76 -17.11
C LEU A 469 -0.92 29.08 -18.14
N ASP A 470 0.25 29.67 -18.37
CA ASP A 470 1.27 29.13 -19.28
C ASP A 470 2.35 28.33 -18.54
N GLY A 471 2.75 27.20 -19.12
CA GLY A 471 3.71 26.26 -18.52
C GLY A 471 5.10 26.83 -18.26
N ASP A 472 5.57 27.79 -19.04
CA ASP A 472 6.84 28.46 -18.79
C ASP A 472 6.68 29.54 -17.71
N ASN A 473 5.58 30.30 -17.76
CA ASN A 473 5.32 31.40 -16.84
C ASN A 473 5.19 30.94 -15.38
N VAL A 474 4.46 29.85 -15.12
CA VAL A 474 4.26 29.36 -13.74
C VAL A 474 5.58 28.89 -13.10
N ARG A 475 6.57 28.50 -13.91
CA ARG A 475 7.88 28.02 -13.43
C ARG A 475 8.79 29.16 -12.95
N HIS A 476 8.44 30.42 -13.21
CA HIS A 476 9.13 31.55 -12.58
C HIS A 476 8.67 31.79 -11.12
N GLY A 477 7.48 31.32 -10.74
CA GLY A 477 6.87 31.56 -9.45
C GLY A 477 6.40 30.28 -8.78
N LEU A 478 5.12 29.92 -8.99
CA LEU A 478 4.41 28.81 -8.35
C LEU A 478 5.19 27.48 -8.40
N ASN A 479 5.88 27.22 -9.50
CA ASN A 479 6.53 25.94 -9.81
C ASN A 479 8.05 26.08 -10.00
N LYS A 480 8.69 27.09 -9.39
CA LYS A 480 10.14 27.35 -9.54
C LYS A 480 11.05 26.28 -8.95
N ASP A 481 10.53 25.49 -8.02
CA ASP A 481 11.21 24.40 -7.33
C ASP A 481 11.18 23.07 -8.12
N LEU A 482 10.37 23.00 -9.18
CA LEU A 482 10.13 21.77 -9.93
C LEU A 482 11.03 21.66 -11.17
N GLY A 483 11.67 20.50 -11.32
CA GLY A 483 12.40 20.13 -12.52
C GLY A 483 11.50 19.59 -13.64
N PHE A 484 12.05 18.64 -14.40
CA PHE A 484 11.39 17.99 -15.54
C PHE A 484 11.31 16.46 -15.40
N THR A 485 11.57 15.93 -14.20
CA THR A 485 11.33 14.52 -13.87
C THR A 485 9.83 14.21 -13.90
N ASP A 486 9.46 12.94 -13.97
CA ASP A 486 8.05 12.54 -13.99
C ASP A 486 7.32 12.99 -12.71
N ALA A 487 7.96 12.83 -11.54
CA ALA A 487 7.43 13.34 -10.27
C ALA A 487 7.22 14.86 -10.27
N ASP A 488 8.20 15.63 -10.79
CA ASP A 488 8.06 17.10 -10.91
C ASP A 488 6.92 17.49 -11.85
N ARG A 489 6.69 16.70 -12.92
CA ARG A 489 5.60 16.94 -13.88
C ARG A 489 4.24 16.66 -13.27
N VAL A 490 4.12 15.59 -12.47
CA VAL A 490 2.91 15.28 -11.69
C VAL A 490 2.56 16.44 -10.76
N GLU A 491 3.53 16.90 -9.96
CA GLU A 491 3.32 18.01 -9.03
C GLU A 491 3.02 19.34 -9.75
N ASN A 492 3.68 19.58 -10.89
CA ASN A 492 3.44 20.76 -11.72
C ASN A 492 1.99 20.82 -12.24
N VAL A 493 1.45 19.69 -12.74
CA VAL A 493 0.06 19.62 -13.19
C VAL A 493 -0.91 19.73 -12.00
N ARG A 494 -0.61 19.09 -10.87
CA ARG A 494 -1.43 19.17 -9.65
C ARG A 494 -1.58 20.61 -9.16
N ARG A 495 -0.47 21.34 -8.98
CA ARG A 495 -0.50 22.75 -8.51
C ARG A 495 -1.29 23.65 -9.46
N VAL A 496 -1.11 23.48 -10.76
CA VAL A 496 -1.80 24.28 -11.78
C VAL A 496 -3.29 23.95 -11.83
N GLY A 497 -3.65 22.68 -11.69
CA GLY A 497 -5.05 22.25 -11.58
C GLY A 497 -5.77 22.89 -10.40
N GLU A 498 -5.16 22.92 -9.22
CA GLU A 498 -5.73 23.56 -8.02
C GLU A 498 -5.92 25.08 -8.21
N VAL A 499 -4.91 25.76 -8.78
CA VAL A 499 -5.02 27.20 -9.09
C VAL A 499 -6.11 27.46 -10.13
N ALA A 500 -6.20 26.64 -11.17
CA ALA A 500 -7.26 26.74 -12.17
C ALA A 500 -8.64 26.55 -11.53
N GLY A 501 -8.79 25.57 -10.63
CA GLY A 501 -10.03 25.34 -9.87
C GLY A 501 -10.47 26.57 -9.06
N LEU A 502 -9.55 27.20 -8.33
CA LEU A 502 -9.83 28.43 -7.57
C LEU A 502 -10.24 29.61 -8.48
N MET A 503 -9.61 29.74 -9.64
CA MET A 503 -9.95 30.78 -10.62
C MET A 503 -11.31 30.53 -11.29
N VAL A 504 -11.66 29.27 -11.54
CA VAL A 504 -13.00 28.89 -12.03
C VAL A 504 -14.05 29.15 -10.96
N ASP A 505 -13.76 28.86 -9.68
CA ASP A 505 -14.64 29.29 -8.59
C ASP A 505 -14.82 30.81 -8.55
N ALA A 506 -13.74 31.58 -8.79
CA ALA A 506 -13.79 33.03 -8.94
C ALA A 506 -14.55 33.53 -10.21
N GLY A 507 -15.06 32.62 -11.05
CA GLY A 507 -15.89 32.93 -12.21
C GLY A 507 -15.11 33.21 -13.50
N LEU A 508 -13.84 32.81 -13.58
CA LEU A 508 -12.99 33.03 -14.76
C LEU A 508 -13.02 31.85 -15.73
N ILE A 509 -12.83 32.13 -17.03
CA ILE A 509 -12.46 31.13 -18.02
C ILE A 509 -10.93 31.02 -18.03
N VAL A 510 -10.41 29.89 -17.56
CA VAL A 510 -8.98 29.67 -17.34
C VAL A 510 -8.41 28.86 -18.48
N LEU A 511 -7.48 29.43 -19.24
CA LEU A 511 -6.80 28.74 -20.34
C LEU A 511 -5.49 28.17 -19.81
N VAL A 512 -5.32 26.85 -19.84
CA VAL A 512 -4.12 26.17 -19.34
C VAL A 512 -3.32 25.61 -20.50
N SER A 513 -2.11 26.13 -20.77
CA SER A 513 -1.24 25.69 -21.88
C SER A 513 -0.02 24.91 -21.37
N PHE A 514 -0.15 23.59 -21.24
CA PHE A 514 0.87 22.72 -20.66
C PHE A 514 1.11 21.48 -21.53
N ILE A 515 2.31 20.88 -21.44
CA ILE A 515 2.55 19.60 -22.12
C ILE A 515 1.64 18.51 -21.53
N SER A 516 1.57 18.45 -20.19
CA SER A 516 0.76 17.49 -19.42
C SER A 516 0.82 16.06 -20.00
N PRO A 517 2.00 15.41 -19.97
CA PRO A 517 2.25 14.23 -20.80
C PRO A 517 1.44 12.99 -20.41
N PHE A 518 1.00 12.89 -19.17
CA PHE A 518 0.37 11.71 -18.62
C PHE A 518 -1.15 11.88 -18.54
N ARG A 519 -1.91 10.85 -18.93
CA ARG A 519 -3.38 10.87 -18.88
C ARG A 519 -3.91 10.95 -17.45
N ALA A 520 -3.24 10.31 -16.50
CA ALA A 520 -3.67 10.27 -15.10
C ALA A 520 -3.74 11.69 -14.50
N GLU A 521 -2.73 12.51 -14.77
CA GLU A 521 -2.63 13.88 -14.25
C GLU A 521 -3.63 14.83 -14.92
N ARG A 522 -3.93 14.62 -16.21
CA ARG A 522 -5.02 15.37 -16.87
C ARG A 522 -6.39 14.98 -16.33
N SER A 523 -6.60 13.70 -16.05
CA SER A 523 -7.81 13.22 -15.39
C SER A 523 -7.96 13.76 -13.97
N LEU A 524 -6.84 13.94 -13.26
CA LEU A 524 -6.79 14.61 -11.96
C LEU A 524 -7.24 16.06 -12.08
N ALA A 525 -6.66 16.82 -13.02
CA ALA A 525 -7.03 18.22 -13.24
C ALA A 525 -8.52 18.37 -13.62
N ARG A 526 -9.05 17.46 -14.44
CA ARG A 526 -10.48 17.39 -14.78
C ARG A 526 -11.36 17.19 -13.54
N GLY A 527 -10.94 16.35 -12.60
CA GLY A 527 -11.69 16.06 -11.38
C GLY A 527 -11.62 17.13 -10.27
N ILE A 528 -10.92 18.25 -10.49
CA ILE A 528 -10.87 19.38 -9.54
C ILE A 528 -12.10 20.29 -9.68
N VAL A 529 -12.70 20.34 -10.87
CA VAL A 529 -13.88 21.16 -11.20
C VAL A 529 -15.09 20.27 -11.50
N ALA A 530 -16.28 20.85 -11.64
CA ALA A 530 -17.45 20.07 -12.01
C ALA A 530 -17.31 19.50 -13.43
N ALA A 531 -18.04 18.41 -13.72
CA ALA A 531 -17.90 17.65 -14.97
C ALA A 531 -18.12 18.49 -16.24
N ASP A 532 -18.92 19.55 -16.17
CA ASP A 532 -19.23 20.46 -17.28
C ASP A 532 -18.39 21.75 -17.27
N GLU A 533 -17.32 21.79 -16.47
CA GLU A 533 -16.44 22.96 -16.29
C GLU A 533 -15.00 22.69 -16.74
N PHE A 534 -14.78 21.59 -17.46
CA PHE A 534 -13.47 21.21 -17.98
C PHE A 534 -13.57 20.84 -19.46
N CYS A 535 -12.77 21.51 -20.30
CA CYS A 535 -12.66 21.25 -21.73
C CYS A 535 -11.21 20.91 -22.09
N GLU A 536 -10.92 19.65 -22.37
CA GLU A 536 -9.61 19.17 -22.82
C GLU A 536 -9.46 19.39 -24.32
N VAL A 537 -8.44 20.17 -24.69
CA VAL A 537 -8.09 20.47 -26.08
C VAL A 537 -6.79 19.73 -26.42
N HIS A 538 -6.89 18.69 -27.23
CA HIS A 538 -5.74 18.00 -27.76
C HIS A 538 -5.20 18.73 -28.99
N VAL A 539 -4.06 19.40 -28.81
CA VAL A 539 -3.30 20.04 -29.88
C VAL A 539 -2.36 19.00 -30.49
N ASP A 540 -2.91 18.26 -31.44
CA ASP A 540 -2.27 17.11 -32.07
C ASP A 540 -1.32 17.58 -33.17
N ALA A 541 -0.03 17.59 -32.88
CA ALA A 541 1.01 17.77 -33.89
C ALA A 541 1.88 16.52 -33.90
N SER A 542 2.26 16.05 -35.10
CA SER A 542 3.25 14.99 -35.19
C SER A 542 4.59 15.46 -34.61
N LEU A 543 5.40 14.51 -34.11
CA LEU A 543 6.72 14.82 -33.56
C LEU A 543 7.58 15.58 -34.57
N THR A 544 7.52 15.19 -35.85
CA THR A 544 8.25 15.84 -36.94
C THR A 544 7.81 17.29 -37.15
N VAL A 545 6.50 17.58 -37.11
CA VAL A 545 5.98 18.94 -37.24
C VAL A 545 6.40 19.78 -36.03
N ALA A 546 6.26 19.23 -34.82
CA ALA A 546 6.69 19.87 -33.58
C ALA A 546 8.19 20.21 -33.59
N GLU A 547 9.02 19.27 -34.04
CA GLU A 547 10.49 19.42 -34.15
C GLU A 547 10.87 20.46 -35.22
N SER A 548 10.17 20.53 -36.36
CA SER A 548 10.40 21.57 -37.37
C SER A 548 10.05 22.99 -36.89
N ARG A 549 9.19 23.11 -35.88
CA ARG A 549 8.73 24.37 -35.27
C ARG A 549 9.54 24.74 -34.02
N ASP A 550 10.63 24.03 -33.74
CA ASP A 550 11.45 24.19 -32.53
C ASP A 550 12.28 25.48 -32.55
N THR A 551 11.63 26.59 -32.21
CA THR A 551 12.26 27.91 -32.10
C THR A 551 13.31 28.00 -30.99
N LYS A 552 13.28 27.09 -30.01
CA LYS A 552 14.15 27.10 -28.83
C LYS A 552 15.33 26.11 -28.96
N GLY A 553 15.38 25.31 -30.03
CA GLY A 553 16.40 24.29 -30.26
C GLY A 553 16.40 23.18 -29.19
N LEU A 554 15.28 22.94 -28.53
CA LEU A 554 15.13 21.95 -27.46
C LEU A 554 15.17 20.51 -27.98
N TYR A 555 14.56 20.23 -29.12
CA TYR A 555 14.57 18.90 -29.74
C TYR A 555 15.98 18.51 -30.15
N ALA A 556 16.73 19.42 -30.77
CA ALA A 556 18.13 19.18 -31.14
C ALA A 556 19.01 18.89 -29.91
N LYS A 557 18.80 19.60 -28.80
CA LYS A 557 19.50 19.35 -27.52
C LYS A 557 19.12 18.00 -26.90
N ALA A 558 17.82 17.67 -26.89
CA ALA A 558 17.33 16.38 -26.40
C ALA A 558 17.90 15.20 -27.19
N ARG A 559 17.94 15.29 -28.53
CA ARG A 559 18.53 14.27 -29.40
C ARG A 559 20.03 14.06 -29.15
N ARG A 560 20.75 15.08 -28.68
CA ARG A 560 22.16 14.98 -28.26
C ARG A 560 22.36 14.49 -26.82
N GLY A 561 21.28 14.21 -26.09
CA GLY A 561 21.32 13.79 -24.68
C GLY A 561 21.59 14.92 -23.68
N GLU A 562 21.54 16.18 -24.11
CA GLU A 562 21.79 17.35 -23.25
C GLU A 562 20.56 17.72 -22.38
N LEU A 563 19.37 17.25 -22.76
CA LEU A 563 18.12 17.47 -22.05
C LEU A 563 17.45 16.11 -21.76
N PRO A 564 17.75 15.48 -20.61
CA PRO A 564 17.08 14.25 -20.20
C PRO A 564 15.61 14.50 -19.85
N ASN A 565 14.79 13.47 -19.97
CA ASN A 565 13.34 13.46 -19.72
C ASN A 565 12.55 14.41 -20.63
N PHE A 566 12.92 14.49 -21.90
CA PHE A 566 12.24 15.31 -22.90
C PHE A 566 11.04 14.56 -23.50
N THR A 567 9.84 15.12 -23.28
CA THR A 567 8.58 14.53 -23.72
C THR A 567 8.53 14.34 -25.24
N GLY A 568 8.27 13.10 -25.68
CA GLY A 568 8.23 12.71 -27.08
C GLY A 568 9.55 12.20 -27.65
N ILE A 569 10.65 12.25 -26.88
CA ILE A 569 11.96 11.68 -27.24
C ILE A 569 12.31 10.52 -26.30
N ASP A 570 12.61 10.84 -25.05
CA ASP A 570 13.05 9.90 -24.01
C ASP A 570 12.08 9.82 -22.81
N SER A 571 11.06 10.69 -22.76
CA SER A 571 9.90 10.59 -21.86
C SER A 571 8.59 10.44 -22.67
N PRO A 572 7.65 9.56 -22.27
CA PRO A 572 6.45 9.29 -23.06
C PRO A 572 5.46 10.47 -23.07
N TYR A 573 4.68 10.58 -24.16
CA TYR A 573 3.51 11.44 -24.25
C TYR A 573 2.27 10.58 -24.50
N GLU A 574 1.40 10.49 -23.50
CA GLU A 574 0.16 9.75 -23.55
C GLU A 574 -0.95 10.62 -24.14
N ARG A 575 -1.27 10.40 -25.41
CA ARG A 575 -2.36 11.11 -26.10
C ARG A 575 -3.69 10.96 -25.35
N PRO A 576 -4.52 12.03 -25.26
CA PRO A 576 -5.89 11.95 -24.75
C PRO A 576 -6.70 10.91 -25.52
N GLN A 577 -7.56 10.16 -24.82
CA GLN A 577 -8.44 9.18 -25.45
C GLN A 577 -9.74 9.81 -25.94
N ASP A 578 -10.33 10.72 -25.16
CA ASP A 578 -11.60 11.36 -25.44
C ASP A 578 -11.54 12.87 -25.10
N PRO A 579 -10.76 13.68 -25.86
CA PRO A 579 -10.73 15.11 -25.65
C PRO A 579 -11.98 15.78 -26.21
N GLU A 580 -12.50 16.81 -25.54
CA GLU A 580 -13.65 17.59 -26.03
C GLU A 580 -13.37 18.25 -27.39
N VAL A 581 -12.10 18.61 -27.64
CA VAL A 581 -11.64 19.16 -28.92
C VAL A 581 -10.32 18.52 -29.32
N ARG A 582 -10.22 18.05 -30.57
CA ARG A 582 -8.94 17.66 -31.18
C ARG A 582 -8.66 18.57 -32.38
N VAL A 583 -7.51 19.22 -32.37
CA VAL A 583 -7.04 20.08 -33.48
C VAL A 583 -5.71 19.55 -34.02
N ASP A 584 -5.67 19.20 -35.30
CA ASP A 584 -4.44 18.83 -35.99
C ASP A 584 -3.77 20.09 -36.54
N THR A 585 -2.83 20.65 -35.77
CA THR A 585 -2.15 21.90 -36.16
C THR A 585 -1.10 21.69 -37.26
N GLY A 586 -0.90 20.46 -37.75
CA GLY A 586 -0.20 20.18 -38.99
C GLY A 586 -1.10 20.37 -40.22
N ALA A 587 -2.41 20.23 -40.06
CA ALA A 587 -3.41 20.29 -41.13
C ALA A 587 -4.29 21.55 -41.12
N CYS A 588 -4.46 22.21 -39.97
CA CYS A 588 -5.22 23.45 -39.84
C CYS A 588 -4.36 24.61 -39.32
N SER A 589 -4.82 25.83 -39.61
CA SER A 589 -4.23 27.07 -39.07
C SER A 589 -4.51 27.23 -37.58
N ALA A 590 -3.78 28.13 -36.91
CA ALA A 590 -4.00 28.41 -35.49
C ALA A 590 -5.35 29.10 -35.27
N GLU A 591 -5.80 29.91 -36.24
CA GLU A 591 -7.08 30.59 -36.26
C GLU A 591 -8.24 29.60 -36.36
N GLU A 592 -8.15 28.61 -37.25
CA GLU A 592 -9.15 27.53 -37.38
C GLU A 592 -9.21 26.66 -36.12
N ALA A 593 -8.04 26.35 -35.53
CA ALA A 593 -7.97 25.61 -34.28
C ALA A 593 -8.65 26.39 -33.13
N ALA A 594 -8.42 27.70 -33.05
CA ALA A 594 -9.06 28.55 -32.06
C ALA A 594 -10.57 28.70 -32.29
N ASP A 595 -11.04 28.69 -33.55
CA ASP A 595 -12.48 28.69 -33.88
C ASP A 595 -13.16 27.40 -33.39
N ALA A 596 -12.53 26.25 -33.61
CA ALA A 596 -13.05 24.97 -33.12
C ALA A 596 -13.18 24.93 -31.59
N VAL A 597 -12.21 25.50 -30.87
CA VAL A 597 -12.28 25.59 -29.40
C VAL A 597 -13.42 26.50 -28.95
N LEU A 598 -13.57 27.68 -29.56
CA LEU A 598 -14.66 28.61 -29.22
C LEU A 598 -16.04 28.01 -29.50
N ALA A 599 -16.19 27.31 -30.63
CA ALA A 599 -17.42 26.60 -30.96
C ALA A 599 -17.77 25.58 -29.87
N LYS A 600 -16.77 24.82 -29.38
CA LYS A 600 -16.98 23.86 -28.30
C LYS A 600 -17.37 24.52 -26.98
N LEU A 601 -16.75 25.64 -26.63
CA LEU A 601 -17.10 26.39 -25.41
C LEU A 601 -18.53 26.91 -25.46
N ALA A 602 -19.01 27.34 -26.62
CA ALA A 602 -20.40 27.73 -26.82
C ALA A 602 -21.36 26.53 -26.68
N GLU A 603 -21.02 25.35 -27.24
CA GLU A 603 -21.80 24.12 -27.05
C GLU A 603 -21.90 23.70 -25.57
N LEU A 604 -20.83 23.89 -24.80
CA LEU A 604 -20.79 23.62 -23.36
C LEU A 604 -21.50 24.69 -22.51
N GLY A 605 -22.03 25.75 -23.14
CA GLY A 605 -22.72 26.85 -22.45
C GLY A 605 -21.79 27.70 -21.59
N VAL A 606 -20.50 27.76 -21.94
CA VAL A 606 -19.52 28.61 -21.25
C VAL A 606 -19.69 30.06 -21.68
N CYS A 607 -19.79 30.32 -22.99
CA CYS A 607 -19.80 31.65 -23.60
C CYS A 607 -20.83 31.80 -24.72
#